data_AF-A0AAQ0F8G5-F1
#
_entry.id   AF-A0AAQ0F8G5-F1
#
_cell.length_a   1.000
_cell.length_b   1.000
_cell.length_c   1.000
_cell.angle_alpha   90.00
_cell.angle_beta   90.00
_cell.angle_gamma   90.00
#
_symmetry.space_group_name_H-M   'P 1'
#
loop_
_entity.id
_entity.type
_entity.pdbx_description
1 polymer ?
#
loop_
_entity_poly.entity_id
_entity_poly.type
_entity_poly.pdbx_seq_one_letter_code
_entity_poly.pdbx_strand_id
1 'polypeptide(L)'
;LLELVEMEVRELLSKYDFPGDDTPIVKGSAKLALEGDTGELGEVAIMSLADALDTYIPTPERAVDGAFLMPVEDVFSISGRGTVVTGRVERGIVKVGEEIEIVGIKPTVKTTCTGVEMFRKLLDQGQAGDNVGILLRGTKREDVERGQVLAKPGSITPHTHFTAEVYVLSKDEGGRHTPFFNNYRPQFYFRTTDVTGSIELPKDKEMVMPGDNVSITVKLIAPIAMEEGLRFAIREG
;
A
#
# COMPACT_ATOMS: atom_id res chain seq x y z
N LEU A 1 4.64 2.56 35.71
CA LEU A 1 4.67 3.31 34.44
C LEU A 1 4.60 2.37 33.24
N LEU A 2 5.52 1.41 33.09
CA LEU A 2 5.51 0.47 31.96
C LEU A 2 4.24 -0.39 31.86
N GLU A 3 3.68 -0.84 32.99
CA GLU A 3 2.42 -1.60 33.00
C GLU A 3 1.22 -0.75 32.57
N LEU A 4 1.21 0.54 32.94
CA LEU A 4 0.16 1.47 32.52
C LEU A 4 0.24 1.72 31.00
N VAL A 5 1.45 1.93 30.48
CA VAL A 5 1.68 2.07 29.03
C VAL A 5 1.27 0.81 28.28
N GLU A 6 1.55 -0.38 28.84
CA GLU A 6 1.12 -1.64 28.25
C GLU A 6 -0.41 -1.72 28.17
N MET A 7 -1.13 -1.37 29.25
CA MET A 7 -2.59 -1.31 29.24
C MET A 7 -3.13 -0.35 28.18
N GLU A 8 -2.59 0.88 28.10
CA GLU A 8 -3.01 1.88 27.11
C GLU A 8 -2.80 1.39 25.67
N VAL A 9 -1.69 0.69 25.38
CA VAL A 9 -1.42 0.10 24.06
C VAL A 9 -2.42 -1.01 23.75
N ARG A 10 -2.73 -1.89 24.71
CA ARG A 10 -3.71 -2.97 24.52
C ARG A 10 -5.11 -2.43 24.28
N GLU A 11 -5.54 -1.44 25.06
CA GLU A 11 -6.83 -0.76 24.87
C GLU A 11 -6.90 -0.09 23.49
N LEU A 12 -5.81 0.53 23.04
CA LEU A 12 -5.73 1.13 21.71
C LEU A 12 -5.85 0.10 20.60
N LEU A 13 -5.18 -1.05 20.72
CA LEU A 13 -5.30 -2.15 19.77
C LEU A 13 -6.74 -2.68 19.71
N SER A 14 -7.33 -2.98 20.87
CA SER A 14 -8.71 -3.45 20.99
C SER A 14 -9.73 -2.43 20.45
N LYS A 15 -9.48 -1.13 20.61
CA LYS A 15 -10.31 -0.05 20.05
C LYS A 15 -10.40 -0.11 18.52
N TYR A 16 -9.35 -0.57 17.84
CA TYR A 16 -9.28 -0.70 16.39
C TYR A 16 -9.44 -2.15 15.91
N ASP A 17 -10.17 -2.96 16.67
CA ASP A 17 -10.51 -4.35 16.36
C ASP A 17 -9.30 -5.31 16.20
N PHE A 18 -8.15 -4.95 16.80
CA PHE A 18 -7.01 -5.86 16.94
C PHE A 18 -7.10 -6.63 18.27
N PRO A 19 -6.51 -7.85 18.36
CA PRO A 19 -6.54 -8.66 19.57
C PRO A 19 -5.58 -8.10 20.65
N GLY A 20 -5.98 -7.00 21.30
CA GLY A 20 -5.13 -6.28 22.25
C GLY A 20 -4.62 -7.14 23.40
N ASP A 21 -5.44 -8.04 23.94
CA ASP A 21 -5.05 -8.94 25.03
C ASP A 21 -4.07 -10.02 24.60
N ASP A 22 -4.22 -10.55 23.37
CA ASP A 22 -3.37 -11.64 22.86
C ASP A 22 -2.10 -11.14 22.16
N THR A 23 -2.03 -9.84 21.81
CA THR A 23 -0.88 -9.27 21.10
C THR A 23 0.38 -9.34 21.98
N PRO A 24 1.48 -9.95 21.51
CA PRO A 24 2.74 -9.99 22.25
C PRO A 24 3.31 -8.59 22.43
N ILE A 25 3.68 -8.24 23.68
CA ILE A 25 4.36 -6.98 24.00
C ILE A 25 5.70 -7.32 24.65
N VAL A 26 6.79 -6.99 23.96
CA VAL A 26 8.17 -7.25 24.43
C VAL A 26 8.76 -5.96 24.98
N LYS A 27 9.21 -5.99 26.24
CA LYS A 27 9.84 -4.85 26.92
C LYS A 27 11.35 -4.88 26.68
N GLY A 28 11.91 -3.77 26.20
CA GLY A 28 13.34 -3.69 25.91
C GLY A 28 13.81 -2.27 25.58
N SER A 29 15.09 -2.17 25.23
CA SER A 29 15.79 -0.96 24.82
C SER A 29 16.60 -1.24 23.55
N ALA A 30 16.07 -0.80 22.41
CA ALA A 30 16.76 -0.91 21.13
C ALA A 30 18.14 -0.23 21.14
N LYS A 31 18.30 0.83 21.94
CA LYS A 31 19.58 1.51 22.13
C LYS A 31 20.61 0.60 22.80
N LEU A 32 20.24 -0.05 23.92
CA LEU A 32 21.15 -0.94 24.64
C LEU A 32 21.56 -2.13 23.77
N ALA A 33 20.60 -2.73 23.06
CA ALA A 33 20.87 -3.80 22.11
C ALA A 33 21.86 -3.35 21.02
N LEU A 34 21.68 -2.14 20.45
CA LEU A 34 22.58 -1.58 19.44
C LEU A 34 23.99 -1.25 19.99
N GLU A 35 24.07 -0.86 21.25
CA GLU A 35 25.33 -0.61 21.97
C GLU A 35 26.02 -1.90 22.45
N GLY A 36 25.42 -3.07 22.20
CA GLY A 36 26.00 -4.39 22.48
C GLY A 36 25.68 -4.96 23.86
N ASP A 37 24.67 -4.45 24.55
CA ASP A 37 24.19 -5.02 25.81
C ASP A 37 23.51 -6.38 25.58
N THR A 38 24.06 -7.43 26.18
CA THR A 38 23.55 -8.80 26.09
C THR A 38 22.53 -9.13 27.20
N GLY A 39 22.11 -8.14 27.99
CA GLY A 39 21.15 -8.29 29.08
C GLY A 39 19.69 -8.40 28.63
N GLU A 40 18.79 -8.57 29.59
CA GLU A 40 17.34 -8.78 29.37
C GLU A 40 16.70 -7.68 28.52
N LEU A 41 17.11 -6.42 28.71
CA LEU A 41 16.57 -5.28 27.96
C LEU A 41 17.28 -5.04 26.63
N GLY A 42 18.44 -5.65 26.38
CA GLY A 42 19.24 -5.48 25.17
C GLY A 42 18.96 -6.57 24.15
N GLU A 43 19.98 -7.37 23.83
CA GLU A 43 19.92 -8.45 22.83
C GLU A 43 18.79 -9.45 23.11
N VAL A 44 18.56 -9.83 24.37
CA VAL A 44 17.53 -10.81 24.74
C VAL A 44 16.12 -10.32 24.39
N ALA A 45 15.83 -9.02 24.57
CA ALA A 45 14.55 -8.44 24.18
C ALA A 45 14.36 -8.45 22.66
N ILE A 46 15.43 -8.20 21.88
CA ILE A 46 15.36 -8.25 20.41
C ILE A 46 15.12 -9.68 19.93
N MET A 47 15.77 -10.67 20.52
CA MET A 47 15.52 -12.08 20.20
C MET A 47 14.11 -12.49 20.58
N SER A 48 13.61 -12.08 21.75
CA SER A 48 12.21 -12.33 22.14
C SER A 48 11.20 -11.67 21.19
N LEU A 49 11.53 -10.50 20.65
CA LEU A 49 10.73 -9.84 19.61
C LEU A 49 10.75 -10.63 18.31
N ALA A 50 11.90 -11.14 17.88
CA ALA A 50 12.00 -12.01 16.70
C ALA A 50 11.18 -13.30 16.87
N ASP A 51 11.25 -13.94 18.04
CA ASP A 51 10.44 -15.12 18.35
C ASP A 51 8.93 -14.81 18.32
N ALA A 52 8.52 -13.64 18.84
CA ALA A 52 7.13 -13.21 18.75
C ALA A 52 6.68 -12.98 17.30
N LEU A 53 7.55 -12.43 16.43
CA LEU A 53 7.25 -12.29 15.00
C LEU A 53 7.03 -13.67 14.35
N ASP A 54 7.92 -14.63 14.62
CA ASP A 54 7.86 -15.98 14.02
C ASP A 54 6.66 -16.81 14.51
N THR A 55 6.22 -16.60 15.75
CA THR A 55 5.17 -17.42 16.38
C THR A 55 3.78 -16.80 16.29
N TYR A 56 3.66 -15.47 16.37
CA TYR A 56 2.38 -14.78 16.44
C TYR A 56 1.86 -14.33 15.08
N ILE A 57 2.77 -13.91 14.17
CA ILE A 57 2.37 -13.47 12.84
C ILE A 57 2.30 -14.70 11.93
N PRO A 58 1.10 -15.15 11.51
CA PRO A 58 1.00 -16.29 10.62
C PRO A 58 1.73 -15.98 9.31
N THR A 59 2.35 -17.00 8.72
CA THR A 59 2.93 -16.86 7.38
C THR A 59 1.81 -16.46 6.42
N PRO A 60 1.88 -15.28 5.79
CA PRO A 60 0.80 -14.84 4.91
C PRO A 60 0.75 -15.74 3.68
N GLU A 61 -0.45 -16.14 3.28
CA GLU A 61 -0.65 -16.76 1.97
C GLU A 61 -0.28 -15.74 0.90
N ARG A 62 0.77 -16.06 0.14
CA ARG A 62 1.20 -15.21 -0.97
C ARG A 62 0.19 -15.40 -2.10
N ALA A 63 -0.38 -14.30 -2.60
CA ALA A 63 -1.32 -14.30 -3.71
C ALA A 63 -0.64 -14.58 -5.07
N VAL A 64 0.10 -15.68 -5.19
CA VAL A 64 0.93 -16.04 -6.36
C VAL A 64 0.13 -16.55 -7.54
N ASP A 65 -1.06 -17.10 -7.31
CA ASP A 65 -1.92 -17.67 -8.37
C ASP A 65 -2.65 -16.60 -9.20
N GLY A 66 -2.57 -15.34 -8.77
CA GLY A 66 -3.16 -14.20 -9.47
C GLY A 66 -2.34 -13.72 -10.68
N ALA A 67 -2.96 -12.88 -11.50
CA ALA A 67 -2.22 -12.14 -12.54
C ALA A 67 -1.27 -11.13 -11.89
N PHE A 68 -0.03 -11.05 -12.40
CA PHE A 68 1.00 -10.14 -11.89
C PHE A 68 0.47 -8.70 -11.76
N LEU A 69 0.68 -8.10 -10.59
CA LEU A 69 0.41 -6.69 -10.32
C LEU A 69 1.43 -6.18 -9.30
N MET A 70 2.12 -5.11 -9.65
CA MET A 70 3.11 -4.43 -8.81
C MET A 70 2.91 -2.92 -8.89
N PRO A 71 2.52 -2.25 -7.79
CA PRO A 71 2.39 -0.81 -7.76
C PRO A 71 3.76 -0.13 -7.88
N VAL A 72 3.83 0.95 -8.65
CA VAL A 72 5.07 1.72 -8.79
C VAL A 72 5.25 2.61 -7.56
N GLU A 73 6.33 2.37 -6.82
CA GLU A 73 6.72 3.18 -5.65
C GLU A 73 7.77 4.23 -6.02
N ASP A 74 8.78 3.85 -6.81
CA ASP A 74 9.84 4.76 -7.28
C ASP A 74 10.39 4.31 -8.66
N VAL A 75 11.04 5.25 -9.36
CA VAL A 75 11.57 5.06 -10.71
C VAL A 75 12.99 5.60 -10.82
N PHE A 76 13.91 4.70 -11.12
CA PHE A 76 15.33 4.97 -11.30
C PHE A 76 15.75 4.79 -12.75
N SER A 77 16.79 5.48 -13.17
CA SER A 77 17.46 5.23 -14.46
C SER A 77 18.88 4.77 -14.19
N ILE A 78 19.23 3.61 -14.73
CA ILE A 78 20.58 3.05 -14.65
C ILE A 78 21.24 3.26 -16.00
N SER A 79 22.29 4.08 -16.02
CA SER A 79 23.07 4.35 -17.22
C SER A 79 23.53 3.05 -17.89
N GLY A 80 23.22 2.90 -19.18
CA GLY A 80 23.57 1.72 -19.98
C GLY A 80 22.70 0.47 -19.76
N ARG A 81 21.77 0.46 -18.78
CA ARG A 81 20.84 -0.67 -18.56
C ARG A 81 19.38 -0.32 -18.86
N GLY A 82 18.95 0.89 -18.53
CA GLY A 82 17.57 1.34 -18.75
C GLY A 82 16.86 1.78 -17.47
N THR A 83 15.53 1.83 -17.53
CA THR A 83 14.68 2.30 -16.42
C THR A 83 14.32 1.15 -15.50
N VAL A 84 14.55 1.34 -14.19
CA VAL A 84 14.19 0.40 -13.13
C VAL A 84 13.05 0.97 -12.32
N VAL A 85 12.01 0.18 -12.16
CA VAL A 85 10.81 0.51 -11.39
C VAL A 85 10.81 -0.34 -10.13
N THR A 86 10.70 0.29 -8.96
CA THR A 86 10.66 -0.43 -7.68
C THR A 86 9.26 -0.47 -7.10
N GLY A 87 8.94 -1.56 -6.43
CA GLY A 87 7.73 -1.70 -5.63
C GLY A 87 7.58 -3.08 -5.03
N ARG A 88 6.58 -3.24 -4.17
CA ARG A 88 6.14 -4.54 -3.70
C ARG A 88 5.24 -5.22 -4.73
N VAL A 89 5.51 -6.48 -5.07
CA VAL A 89 4.56 -7.27 -5.87
C VAL A 89 3.32 -7.55 -5.02
N GLU A 90 2.16 -7.02 -5.43
CA GLU A 90 0.89 -7.17 -4.71
C GLU A 90 0.31 -8.57 -4.92
N ARG A 91 0.37 -9.07 -6.16
CA ARG A 91 -0.07 -10.43 -6.52
C ARG A 91 0.65 -10.95 -7.76
N GLY A 92 0.54 -12.26 -7.96
CA GLY A 92 1.10 -12.98 -9.09
C GLY A 92 2.61 -13.13 -9.05
N ILE A 93 3.16 -13.51 -10.20
CA ILE A 93 4.59 -13.71 -10.42
C ILE A 93 4.94 -13.00 -11.73
N VAL A 94 6.07 -12.31 -11.75
CA VAL A 94 6.72 -11.80 -12.97
C VAL A 94 8.05 -12.52 -13.16
N LYS A 95 8.31 -12.97 -14.38
CA LYS A 95 9.58 -13.59 -14.77
C LYS A 95 10.35 -12.70 -15.72
N VAL A 96 11.67 -12.80 -15.67
CA VAL A 96 12.53 -12.15 -16.66
C VAL A 96 12.17 -12.67 -18.06
N GLY A 97 11.91 -11.74 -18.98
CA GLY A 97 11.48 -12.00 -20.34
C GLY A 97 9.97 -11.84 -20.58
N GLU A 98 9.15 -11.71 -19.53
CA GLU A 98 7.70 -11.56 -19.70
C GLU A 98 7.29 -10.16 -20.19
N GLU A 99 6.28 -10.13 -21.05
CA GLU A 99 5.59 -8.89 -21.44
C GLU A 99 4.69 -8.42 -20.29
N ILE A 100 4.74 -7.13 -20.01
CA ILE A 100 3.96 -6.46 -18.98
C ILE A 100 3.42 -5.13 -19.51
N GLU A 101 2.39 -4.61 -18.85
CA GLU A 101 1.80 -3.30 -19.11
C GLU A 101 2.08 -2.33 -17.97
N ILE A 102 2.35 -1.08 -18.32
CA ILE A 102 2.37 0.05 -17.38
C ILE A 102 0.99 0.71 -17.48
N VAL A 103 0.21 0.66 -16.40
CA VAL A 103 -1.22 1.02 -16.40
C VAL A 103 -1.50 2.15 -15.41
N GLY A 104 -2.32 3.13 -15.82
CA GLY A 104 -2.77 4.24 -15.00
C GLY A 104 -2.09 5.57 -15.34
N ILE A 105 -2.73 6.68 -14.98
CA ILE A 105 -2.38 8.10 -15.15
C ILE A 105 -2.19 8.52 -16.62
N LYS A 106 -1.29 7.86 -17.32
CA LYS A 106 -0.99 7.98 -18.75
C LYS A 106 -1.63 6.85 -19.57
N PRO A 107 -1.67 6.95 -20.90
CA PRO A 107 -2.09 5.84 -21.75
C PRO A 107 -1.28 4.57 -21.47
N THR A 108 -1.96 3.43 -21.40
CA THR A 108 -1.32 2.14 -21.15
C THR A 108 -0.29 1.83 -22.24
N VAL A 109 0.91 1.43 -21.82
CA VAL A 109 1.99 1.01 -22.72
C VAL A 109 2.48 -0.38 -22.36
N LYS A 110 2.82 -1.17 -23.37
CA LYS A 110 3.45 -2.48 -23.21
C LYS A 110 4.96 -2.34 -23.16
N THR A 111 5.60 -3.19 -22.36
CA THR A 111 7.04 -3.33 -22.28
C THR A 111 7.40 -4.76 -21.88
N THR A 112 8.69 -5.06 -21.73
CA THR A 112 9.18 -6.37 -21.31
C THR A 112 9.99 -6.21 -20.04
N CYS A 113 9.72 -7.08 -19.06
CA CYS A 113 10.60 -7.26 -17.90
C CYS A 113 11.92 -7.88 -18.39
N THR A 114 13.03 -7.15 -18.28
CA THR A 114 14.36 -7.64 -18.69
C THR A 114 15.26 -7.99 -17.51
N GLY A 115 14.80 -7.77 -16.30
CA GLY A 115 15.52 -8.12 -15.08
C GLY A 115 14.65 -7.91 -13.85
N VAL A 116 14.87 -8.76 -12.86
CA VAL A 116 14.32 -8.62 -11.51
C VAL A 116 15.50 -8.56 -10.54
N GLU A 117 15.52 -7.55 -9.68
CA GLU A 117 16.59 -7.35 -8.69
C GLU A 117 15.99 -7.15 -7.29
N MET A 118 16.57 -7.82 -6.29
CA MET A 118 16.26 -7.59 -4.88
C MET A 118 17.56 -7.44 -4.09
N PHE A 119 17.76 -6.31 -3.41
CA PHE A 119 18.97 -6.03 -2.61
C PHE A 119 20.30 -6.35 -3.33
N ARG A 120 20.47 -5.84 -4.57
CA ARG A 120 21.67 -6.08 -5.42
C ARG A 120 21.89 -7.53 -5.87
N LYS A 121 20.89 -8.41 -5.70
CA LYS A 121 20.88 -9.77 -6.23
C LYS A 121 19.95 -9.86 -7.42
N LEU A 122 20.44 -10.44 -8.50
CA LEU A 122 19.62 -10.76 -9.67
C LEU A 122 18.78 -12.00 -9.37
N LEU A 123 17.51 -11.93 -9.72
CA LEU A 123 16.54 -13.01 -9.59
C LEU A 123 15.97 -13.35 -10.97
N ASP A 124 15.60 -14.61 -11.16
CA ASP A 124 14.91 -15.06 -12.38
C ASP A 124 13.42 -14.64 -12.39
N GLN A 125 12.85 -14.38 -11.21
CA GLN A 125 11.46 -13.97 -11.03
C GLN A 125 11.27 -13.13 -9.76
N GLY A 126 10.19 -12.37 -9.72
CA GLY A 126 9.64 -11.74 -8.52
C GLY A 126 8.22 -12.23 -8.27
N GLN A 127 7.84 -12.44 -7.01
CA GLN A 127 6.53 -12.98 -6.65
C GLN A 127 5.84 -12.13 -5.58
N ALA A 128 4.53 -12.33 -5.42
CA ALA A 128 3.73 -11.65 -4.40
C ALA A 128 4.43 -11.59 -3.03
N GLY A 129 4.47 -10.38 -2.47
CA GLY A 129 5.15 -10.05 -1.21
C GLY A 129 6.58 -9.54 -1.35
N ASP A 130 7.25 -9.78 -2.48
CA ASP A 130 8.63 -9.37 -2.70
C ASP A 130 8.72 -7.86 -2.99
N ASN A 131 9.68 -7.17 -2.36
CA ASN A 131 10.04 -5.79 -2.74
C ASN A 131 11.20 -5.86 -3.74
N VAL A 132 10.92 -5.57 -5.01
CA VAL A 132 11.85 -5.79 -6.14
C VAL A 132 12.00 -4.54 -7.00
N GLY A 133 13.13 -4.45 -7.70
CA GLY A 133 13.33 -3.59 -8.85
C GLY A 133 13.12 -4.37 -10.15
N ILE A 134 12.26 -3.87 -11.03
CA ILE A 134 11.97 -4.44 -12.34
C ILE A 134 12.62 -3.56 -13.41
N LEU A 135 13.53 -4.12 -14.20
CA LEU A 135 14.17 -3.43 -15.32
C LEU A 135 13.30 -3.51 -16.58
N LEU A 136 12.93 -2.37 -17.13
CA LEU A 136 12.01 -2.26 -18.28
C LEU A 136 12.74 -2.01 -19.59
N ARG A 137 12.36 -2.77 -20.63
CA ARG A 137 12.91 -2.61 -21.98
C ARG A 137 12.39 -1.35 -22.66
N GLY A 138 13.30 -0.50 -23.12
CA GLY A 138 12.97 0.61 -24.02
C GLY A 138 12.07 1.69 -23.42
N THR A 139 11.86 1.67 -22.11
CA THR A 139 11.05 2.63 -21.37
C THR A 139 11.95 3.72 -20.82
N LYS A 140 11.62 5.00 -21.01
CA LYS A 140 12.36 6.10 -20.39
C LYS A 140 11.81 6.41 -19.00
N ARG A 141 12.60 7.11 -18.18
CA ARG A 141 12.21 7.44 -16.82
C ARG A 141 10.94 8.31 -16.79
N GLU A 142 10.80 9.23 -17.72
CA GLU A 142 9.64 10.13 -17.86
C GLU A 142 8.35 9.44 -18.32
N ASP A 143 8.46 8.23 -18.89
CA ASP A 143 7.32 7.45 -19.38
C ASP A 143 6.64 6.64 -18.27
N VAL A 144 7.27 6.56 -17.08
CA VAL A 144 6.73 5.85 -15.91
C VAL A 144 6.76 6.76 -14.70
N GLU A 145 5.69 6.72 -13.91
CA GLU A 145 5.62 7.50 -12.68
C GLU A 145 4.93 6.75 -11.54
N ARG A 146 5.21 7.23 -10.33
CA ARG A 146 4.56 6.76 -9.11
C ARG A 146 3.04 6.91 -9.23
N GLY A 147 2.32 5.87 -8.84
CA GLY A 147 0.86 5.79 -8.97
C GLY A 147 0.36 4.97 -10.16
N GLN A 148 1.25 4.66 -11.11
CA GLN A 148 0.98 3.60 -12.08
C GLN A 148 1.19 2.22 -11.45
N VAL A 149 0.76 1.17 -12.14
CA VAL A 149 1.07 -0.23 -11.80
C VAL A 149 1.74 -0.91 -12.97
N LEU A 150 2.66 -1.82 -12.69
CA LEU A 150 3.08 -2.84 -13.64
C LEU A 150 2.14 -4.03 -13.50
N ALA A 151 1.57 -4.49 -14.61
CA ALA A 151 0.61 -5.59 -14.59
C ALA A 151 0.80 -6.57 -15.74
N LYS A 152 0.29 -7.79 -15.57
CA LYS A 152 0.14 -8.72 -16.69
C LYS A 152 -0.75 -8.08 -17.78
N PRO A 153 -0.41 -8.20 -19.07
CA PRO A 153 -1.16 -7.53 -20.12
C PRO A 153 -2.67 -7.86 -20.09
N GLY A 154 -3.50 -6.82 -20.09
CA GLY A 154 -4.96 -6.95 -20.06
C GLY A 154 -5.56 -7.46 -18.75
N SER A 155 -4.78 -7.62 -17.68
CA SER A 155 -5.31 -8.14 -16.40
C SER A 155 -5.96 -7.08 -15.52
N ILE A 156 -5.69 -5.80 -15.76
CA ILE A 156 -6.31 -4.68 -15.06
C ILE A 156 -6.41 -3.49 -16.01
N THR A 157 -7.52 -2.77 -15.94
CA THR A 157 -7.77 -1.58 -16.75
C THR A 157 -7.83 -0.32 -15.89
N PRO A 158 -7.51 0.86 -16.44
CA PRO A 158 -7.58 2.08 -15.68
C PRO A 158 -8.99 2.70 -15.77
N HIS A 159 -9.52 3.17 -14.64
CA HIS A 159 -10.86 3.76 -14.53
C HIS A 159 -10.79 5.17 -13.92
N THR A 160 -11.75 6.02 -14.27
CA THR A 160 -11.91 7.36 -13.67
C THR A 160 -13.21 7.51 -12.89
N HIS A 161 -14.17 6.61 -13.10
CA HIS A 161 -15.48 6.65 -12.47
C HIS A 161 -15.72 5.33 -11.75
N PHE A 162 -16.08 5.40 -10.47
CA PHE A 162 -16.37 4.22 -9.67
C PHE A 162 -17.37 4.58 -8.55
N THR A 163 -18.03 3.56 -8.02
CA THR A 163 -18.84 3.63 -6.80
C THR A 163 -18.09 2.96 -5.66
N ALA A 164 -18.22 3.48 -4.45
CA ALA A 164 -17.58 2.90 -3.27
C ALA A 164 -18.38 3.17 -1.99
N GLU A 165 -18.26 2.28 -1.03
CA GLU A 165 -18.65 2.51 0.36
C GLU A 165 -17.47 3.12 1.12
N VAL A 166 -17.71 4.23 1.81
CA VAL A 166 -16.67 4.91 2.60
C VAL A 166 -17.12 5.16 4.03
N TYR A 167 -16.19 4.97 4.95
CA TYR A 167 -16.29 5.43 6.33
C TYR A 167 -15.60 6.78 6.46
N VAL A 168 -16.31 7.79 6.95
CA VAL A 168 -15.77 9.12 7.19
C VAL A 168 -15.33 9.19 8.65
N LEU A 169 -14.03 9.31 8.88
CA LEU A 169 -13.48 9.41 10.24
C LEU A 169 -14.14 10.55 11.02
N SER A 170 -14.49 10.27 12.27
CA SER A 170 -15.00 11.25 13.22
C SER A 170 -13.91 12.24 13.64
N LYS A 171 -14.30 13.33 14.30
CA LYS A 171 -13.37 14.30 14.88
C LYS A 171 -12.39 13.65 15.87
N ASP A 172 -12.89 12.72 16.69
CA ASP A 172 -12.09 12.09 17.75
C ASP A 172 -11.10 11.04 17.20
N GLU A 173 -11.30 10.61 15.96
CA GLU A 173 -10.37 9.76 15.20
C GLU A 173 -9.38 10.58 14.36
N GLY A 174 -9.36 11.90 14.51
CA GLY A 174 -8.50 12.80 13.73
C GLY A 174 -9.04 13.10 12.33
N GLY A 175 -10.31 12.84 12.08
CA GLY A 175 -11.00 13.17 10.85
C GLY A 175 -11.46 14.63 10.78
N ARG A 176 -12.47 14.89 9.95
CA ARG A 176 -13.01 16.23 9.75
C ARG A 176 -13.76 16.73 10.98
N HIS A 177 -13.71 18.05 11.20
CA HIS A 177 -14.54 18.72 12.20
C HIS A 177 -15.94 19.08 11.68
N THR A 178 -16.08 19.29 10.38
CA THR A 178 -17.31 19.77 9.74
C THR A 178 -17.75 18.81 8.63
N PRO A 179 -19.06 18.74 8.34
CA PRO A 179 -19.57 17.92 7.24
C PRO A 179 -18.99 18.34 5.89
N PHE A 180 -19.12 17.47 4.90
CA PHE A 180 -18.91 17.82 3.50
C PHE A 180 -20.19 17.61 2.69
N PHE A 181 -20.25 18.30 1.55
CA PHE A 181 -21.42 18.33 0.67
C PHE A 181 -21.08 17.71 -0.68
N ASN A 182 -22.11 17.58 -1.51
CA ASN A 182 -21.95 17.15 -2.90
C ASN A 182 -20.93 18.04 -3.66
N ASN A 183 -20.22 17.48 -4.65
CA ASN A 183 -19.10 18.10 -5.36
C ASN A 183 -17.87 18.44 -4.51
N TYR A 184 -17.74 17.90 -3.30
CA TYR A 184 -16.49 17.95 -2.54
C TYR A 184 -15.35 17.28 -3.32
N ARG A 185 -14.15 17.87 -3.30
CA ARG A 185 -13.00 17.47 -4.14
C ARG A 185 -11.74 17.12 -3.33
N PRO A 186 -11.74 16.00 -2.59
CA PRO A 186 -10.57 15.55 -1.84
C PRO A 186 -9.51 14.88 -2.75
N GLN A 187 -8.40 14.50 -2.13
CA GLN A 187 -7.41 13.60 -2.72
C GLN A 187 -7.73 12.14 -2.34
N PHE A 188 -7.75 11.26 -3.32
CA PHE A 188 -7.94 9.83 -3.14
C PHE A 188 -6.59 9.13 -3.22
N TYR A 189 -6.17 8.52 -2.11
CA TYR A 189 -4.93 7.76 -2.03
C TYR A 189 -5.16 6.34 -2.52
N PHE A 190 -4.64 6.02 -3.70
CA PHE A 190 -4.62 4.68 -4.28
C PHE A 190 -3.21 4.14 -4.26
N ARG A 191 -3.00 3.09 -3.46
CA ARG A 191 -1.73 2.35 -3.32
C ARG A 191 -0.54 3.25 -2.98
N THR A 192 0.03 3.92 -3.98
CA THR A 192 1.23 4.74 -3.88
C THR A 192 1.00 6.21 -4.23
N THR A 193 -0.17 6.61 -4.75
CA THR A 193 -0.40 7.98 -5.23
C THR A 193 -1.71 8.60 -4.75
N ASP A 194 -1.75 9.93 -4.72
CA ASP A 194 -2.93 10.74 -4.46
C ASP A 194 -3.48 11.29 -5.78
N VAL A 195 -4.77 11.06 -6.04
CA VAL A 195 -5.47 11.60 -7.22
C VAL A 195 -6.70 12.37 -6.76
N THR A 196 -6.82 13.63 -7.15
CA THR A 196 -8.02 14.42 -6.86
C THR A 196 -9.23 13.84 -7.59
N GLY A 197 -10.37 13.78 -6.91
CA GLY A 197 -11.64 13.39 -7.51
C GLY A 197 -12.79 14.22 -6.96
N SER A 198 -13.91 14.27 -7.67
CA SER A 198 -15.16 14.84 -7.17
C SER A 198 -16.08 13.76 -6.66
N ILE A 199 -16.67 13.98 -5.50
CA ILE A 199 -17.67 13.11 -4.89
C ILE A 199 -19.07 13.54 -5.33
N GLU A 200 -19.85 12.57 -5.78
CA GLU A 200 -21.29 12.64 -5.97
C GLU A 200 -22.01 11.83 -4.88
N LEU A 201 -22.83 12.51 -4.08
CA LEU A 201 -23.64 11.91 -3.02
C LEU A 201 -24.94 11.29 -3.56
N PRO A 202 -25.52 10.29 -2.87
CA PRO A 202 -26.86 9.80 -3.17
C PRO A 202 -27.89 10.93 -3.15
N LYS A 203 -28.95 10.83 -3.98
CA LYS A 203 -29.94 11.90 -4.17
C LYS A 203 -30.69 12.30 -2.89
N ASP A 204 -30.74 11.41 -1.92
CA ASP A 204 -31.38 11.56 -0.61
C ASP A 204 -30.42 12.10 0.48
N LYS A 205 -29.13 12.30 0.17
CA LYS A 205 -28.14 12.85 1.10
C LYS A 205 -27.61 14.21 0.61
N GLU A 206 -27.92 15.26 1.38
CA GLU A 206 -27.40 16.61 1.11
C GLU A 206 -25.98 16.83 1.67
N MET A 207 -25.66 16.18 2.79
CA MET A 207 -24.37 16.30 3.47
C MET A 207 -23.98 14.98 4.16
N VAL A 208 -22.70 14.83 4.46
CA VAL A 208 -22.14 13.68 5.19
C VAL A 208 -21.44 14.19 6.44
N MET A 209 -21.81 13.64 7.61
CA MET A 209 -21.24 14.02 8.90
C MET A 209 -19.98 13.19 9.19
N PRO A 210 -19.00 13.75 9.92
CA PRO A 210 -17.89 12.95 10.46
C PRO A 210 -18.43 11.81 11.34
N GLY A 211 -17.96 10.59 11.11
CA GLY A 211 -18.43 9.34 11.73
C GLY A 211 -19.44 8.54 10.90
N ASP A 212 -19.91 9.06 9.76
CA ASP A 212 -20.88 8.38 8.91
C ASP A 212 -20.26 7.32 7.99
N ASN A 213 -21.06 6.30 7.66
CA ASN A 213 -20.86 5.44 6.49
C ASN A 213 -21.75 5.91 5.33
N VAL A 214 -21.19 5.98 4.12
CA VAL A 214 -21.92 6.44 2.94
C VAL A 214 -21.42 5.81 1.64
N SER A 215 -22.37 5.40 0.79
CA SER A 215 -22.10 5.08 -0.61
C SER A 215 -21.86 6.37 -1.40
N ILE A 216 -20.74 6.46 -2.10
CA ILE A 216 -20.39 7.60 -2.95
C ILE A 216 -20.13 7.16 -4.39
N THR A 217 -20.41 8.06 -5.34
CA THR A 217 -19.89 7.95 -6.70
C THR A 217 -18.74 8.94 -6.86
N VAL A 218 -17.62 8.49 -7.42
CA VAL A 218 -16.40 9.31 -7.55
C VAL A 218 -16.02 9.46 -9.01
N LYS A 219 -15.59 10.67 -9.37
CA LYS A 219 -14.96 10.98 -10.66
C LYS A 219 -13.56 11.55 -10.45
N LEU A 220 -12.53 10.78 -10.81
CA LEU A 220 -11.12 11.15 -10.72
C LEU A 220 -10.69 12.05 -11.88
N ILE A 221 -9.72 12.93 -11.63
CA ILE A 221 -9.10 13.77 -12.68
C ILE A 221 -8.15 12.99 -13.60
N ALA A 222 -7.66 11.84 -13.14
CA ALA A 222 -6.75 10.97 -13.87
C ALA A 222 -7.19 9.50 -13.72
N PRO A 223 -6.97 8.66 -14.74
CA PRO A 223 -7.39 7.27 -14.72
C PRO A 223 -6.46 6.44 -13.81
N ILE A 224 -7.01 5.57 -12.96
CA ILE A 224 -6.23 4.73 -12.04
C ILE A 224 -6.55 3.26 -12.28
N ALA A 225 -5.51 2.41 -12.27
CA ALA A 225 -5.67 0.96 -12.35
C ALA A 225 -6.43 0.45 -11.12
N MET A 226 -7.67 0.03 -11.30
CA MET A 226 -8.54 -0.40 -10.21
C MET A 226 -9.44 -1.55 -10.62
N GLU A 227 -9.90 -2.28 -9.60
CA GLU A 227 -10.85 -3.38 -9.70
C GLU A 227 -11.77 -3.32 -8.48
N GLU A 228 -12.88 -4.05 -8.54
CA GLU A 228 -13.82 -4.15 -7.43
C GLU A 228 -13.12 -4.71 -6.18
N GLY A 229 -13.36 -4.09 -5.01
CA GLY A 229 -12.71 -4.44 -3.75
C GLY A 229 -11.40 -3.71 -3.45
N LEU A 230 -10.87 -2.91 -4.38
CA LEU A 230 -9.70 -2.07 -4.11
C LEU A 230 -10.01 -1.07 -2.99
N ARG A 231 -9.23 -1.14 -1.89
CA ARG A 231 -9.30 -0.18 -0.80
C ARG A 231 -8.53 1.09 -1.16
N PHE A 232 -9.02 2.23 -0.67
CA PHE A 232 -8.39 3.54 -0.80
C PHE A 232 -8.60 4.35 0.46
N ALA A 233 -7.84 5.43 0.63
CA ALA A 233 -8.08 6.43 1.67
C ALA A 233 -8.47 7.76 1.04
N ILE A 234 -9.35 8.52 1.69
CA ILE A 234 -9.64 9.90 1.33
C ILE A 234 -8.80 10.79 2.22
N ARG A 235 -7.98 11.64 1.61
CA ARG A 235 -7.09 12.57 2.31
C ARG A 235 -7.48 14.00 1.98
N GLU A 236 -7.32 14.84 2.97
CA GLU A 236 -7.48 16.28 2.86
C GLU A 236 -6.16 16.87 3.38
N GLY A 237 -5.57 17.75 2.58
CA GLY A 237 -4.20 18.24 2.77
C GLY A 237 -3.93 18.83 4.15
#